data_AF-A0A438GQR7-F1
#
_entry.id   AF-A0A438GQR7-F1
#
_cell.length_a   1.000
_cell.length_b   1.000
_cell.length_c   1.000
_cell.angle_alpha   90.00
_cell.angle_beta   90.00
_cell.angle_gamma   90.00
#
_symmetry.space_group_name_H-M   'P 1'
#
loop_
_entity.id
_entity.type
_entity.pdbx_description
1 polymer ?
#
loop_
_entity_poly.entity_id
_entity_poly.type
_entity_poly.pdbx_seq_one_letter_code
_entity_poly.pdbx_strand_id
1 'polypeptide(L)'
;MSLDGSPQDFPSKFVWNSQVPFKVKSFVWLFQLAKMDWVPPRSIYDMMFIKFKGFGNSKRGIVLWQATSIALIRVVWWERNTRIFEDKTRNSEFLWDSIVFLASLWAFCSKAFKGTPLNVIQLDWIAVCTP
;
A
#
# COMPACT_ATOMS: atom_id res chain seq x y z
N MET A 1 27.84 -26.81 -1.73
CA MET A 1 26.97 -25.68 -2.08
C MET A 1 25.55 -26.22 -2.10
N SER A 2 24.87 -26.17 -0.95
CA SER A 2 23.54 -26.76 -0.80
C SER A 2 22.51 -25.67 -1.03
N LEU A 3 21.77 -25.75 -2.13
CA LEU A 3 20.60 -24.93 -2.41
C LEU A 3 19.43 -25.48 -1.59
N ASP A 4 19.37 -25.12 -0.30
CA ASP A 4 18.17 -25.34 0.50
C ASP A 4 17.23 -24.15 0.30
N GLY A 5 16.53 -24.16 -0.84
CA GLY A 5 15.43 -23.26 -1.14
C GLY A 5 14.13 -23.85 -0.58
N SER A 6 14.00 -23.87 0.75
CA SER A 6 12.72 -24.20 1.37
C SER A 6 11.67 -23.17 0.93
N PRO A 7 10.44 -23.56 0.52
CA PRO A 7 9.39 -22.61 0.21
C PRO A 7 9.10 -21.81 1.47
N GLN A 8 9.17 -20.48 1.41
CA GLN A 8 8.78 -19.62 2.52
C GLN A 8 7.39 -20.05 3.04
N ASP A 9 7.34 -20.58 4.25
CA ASP A 9 6.11 -21.08 4.87
C ASP A 9 5.10 -19.93 4.99
N PHE A 10 4.06 -20.04 4.16
CA PHE A 10 2.94 -19.11 4.11
C PHE A 10 2.33 -18.96 5.53
N PRO A 11 2.17 -17.72 6.06
CA PRO A 11 1.59 -17.51 7.39
C PRO A 11 0.07 -17.67 7.32
N SER A 12 -0.37 -18.87 6.94
CA SER A 12 -1.76 -19.31 6.82
C SER A 12 -2.54 -18.98 8.09
N LYS A 13 -1.92 -19.14 9.26
CA LYS A 13 -2.51 -18.80 10.57
C LYS A 13 -2.89 -17.33 10.72
N PHE A 14 -2.15 -16.40 10.10
CA PHE A 14 -2.48 -14.97 10.12
C PHE A 14 -3.61 -14.64 9.14
N VAL A 15 -3.60 -15.23 7.94
CA VAL A 15 -4.61 -14.99 6.88
C VAL A 15 -5.96 -15.61 7.23
N TRP A 16 -5.97 -16.80 7.83
CA TRP A 16 -7.18 -17.52 8.21
C TRP A 16 -7.77 -17.09 9.56
N ASN A 17 -7.15 -16.15 10.27
CA ASN A 17 -7.73 -15.58 11.49
C ASN A 17 -8.95 -14.71 11.15
N SER A 18 -10.10 -14.95 11.79
CA SER A 18 -11.38 -14.28 11.50
C SER A 18 -11.43 -12.81 11.94
N GLN A 19 -10.51 -12.38 12.80
CA GLN A 19 -10.41 -11.00 13.29
C GLN A 19 -9.79 -10.00 12.31
N VAL A 20 -9.19 -10.47 11.21
CA VAL A 20 -8.52 -9.58 10.25
C VAL A 20 -9.56 -8.98 9.28
N PRO A 21 -9.63 -7.65 9.11
CA PRO A 21 -10.63 -7.02 8.24
C PRO A 21 -10.58 -7.57 6.81
N PHE A 22 -11.76 -7.79 6.21
CA PHE A 22 -11.91 -8.38 4.87
C PHE A 22 -11.02 -7.72 3.80
N LYS A 23 -10.85 -6.39 3.88
CA LYS A 23 -9.98 -5.63 2.97
C LYS A 23 -8.51 -6.11 3.01
N VAL A 24 -7.98 -6.38 4.20
CA VAL A 24 -6.59 -6.86 4.37
C VAL A 24 -6.44 -8.27 3.80
N LYS A 25 -7.43 -9.15 4.00
CA LYS A 25 -7.43 -10.49 3.41
C LYS A 25 -7.45 -10.46 1.89
N SER A 26 -8.28 -9.60 1.28
CA SER A 26 -8.32 -9.45 -0.18
C SER A 26 -7.01 -8.94 -0.76
N PHE A 27 -6.33 -8.03 -0.07
CA PHE A 27 -5.00 -7.57 -0.47
C PHE A 27 -3.97 -8.68 -0.46
N VAL A 28 -3.88 -9.44 0.65
CA VAL A 28 -2.95 -10.57 0.76
C VAL A 28 -3.21 -11.59 -0.34
N TRP A 29 -4.48 -11.90 -0.63
CA TRP A 29 -4.85 -12.84 -1.68
C TRP A 29 -4.48 -12.38 -3.10
N LEU A 30 -4.65 -11.08 -3.41
CA LEU A 30 -4.25 -10.48 -4.69
C LEU A 30 -2.72 -10.58 -4.93
N PHE A 31 -1.91 -10.32 -3.92
CA PHE A 31 -0.45 -10.45 -4.02
C PHE A 31 -0.02 -11.91 -4.28
N GLN A 32 -0.72 -12.88 -3.67
CA GLN A 32 -0.45 -14.30 -3.88
C GLN A 32 -0.86 -14.79 -5.28
N LEU A 33 -2.02 -14.38 -5.79
CA LEU A 33 -2.48 -14.78 -7.13
C LEU A 33 -1.50 -14.32 -8.21
N ALA A 34 -0.82 -13.20 -7.99
CA ALA A 34 0.16 -12.63 -8.89
C ALA A 34 1.56 -13.28 -8.82
N LYS A 35 1.77 -14.34 -8.03
CA LYS A 35 3.11 -14.93 -7.75
C LYS A 35 4.14 -13.84 -7.42
N MET A 36 3.72 -12.86 -6.63
CA MET A 36 4.61 -11.82 -6.13
C MET A 36 5.26 -12.38 -4.86
N ASP A 37 6.42 -13.04 -5.00
CA ASP A 37 7.27 -13.46 -3.86
C ASP A 37 7.80 -12.26 -3.04
N TRP A 38 7.49 -11.05 -3.49
CA TRP A 38 7.78 -9.82 -2.78
C TRP A 38 6.80 -9.62 -1.62
N VAL A 39 7.29 -9.85 -0.40
CA VAL A 39 6.59 -9.49 0.83
C VAL A 39 6.92 -8.03 1.14
N PRO A 40 5.94 -7.09 1.09
CA PRO A 40 6.18 -5.75 1.57
C PRO A 40 6.61 -5.78 3.04
N PRO A 41 7.60 -4.95 3.44
CA PRO A 41 8.01 -4.86 4.83
C PRO A 41 6.81 -4.66 5.74
N ARG A 42 6.77 -5.41 6.85
CA ARG A 42 5.68 -5.36 7.83
C ARG A 42 5.38 -3.93 8.30
N SER A 43 6.42 -3.08 8.39
CA SER A 43 6.31 -1.65 8.71
C SER A 43 5.42 -0.88 7.72
N ILE A 44 5.46 -1.18 6.43
CA ILE A 44 4.61 -0.50 5.42
C ILE A 44 3.15 -0.88 5.63
N TYR A 45 2.87 -2.16 5.90
CA TYR A 45 1.51 -2.61 6.20
C TYR A 45 0.96 -1.97 7.47
N ASP A 46 1.77 -1.89 8.52
CA ASP A 46 1.38 -1.27 9.80
C ASP A 46 1.13 0.23 9.63
N MET A 47 2.00 0.96 8.91
CA MET A 47 1.80 2.38 8.59
C MET A 47 0.53 2.62 7.78
N MET A 48 0.28 1.77 6.77
CA MET A 48 -0.95 1.80 6.00
C MET A 48 -2.14 1.58 6.93
N PHE A 49 -2.17 0.49 7.70
CA PHE A 49 -3.27 0.22 8.62
C PHE A 49 -3.56 1.37 9.59
N ILE A 50 -2.52 2.02 10.13
CA ILE A 50 -2.63 3.17 11.03
C ILE A 50 -3.24 4.39 10.32
N LYS A 51 -2.70 4.81 9.17
CA LYS A 51 -3.25 5.94 8.39
C LYS A 51 -4.66 5.66 7.88
N PHE A 52 -4.98 4.40 7.61
CA PHE A 52 -6.24 4.03 6.95
C PHE A 52 -7.43 3.80 7.89
N LYS A 53 -7.20 3.63 9.21
CA LYS A 53 -8.27 3.41 10.20
C LYS A 53 -9.31 4.54 10.23
N GLY A 54 -8.95 5.74 9.77
CA GLY A 54 -9.81 6.93 9.76
C GLY A 54 -10.58 7.20 8.46
N PHE A 55 -10.38 6.46 7.38
CA PHE A 55 -11.15 6.69 6.15
C PHE A 55 -12.56 6.11 6.29
N GLY A 56 -13.52 6.98 6.57
CA GLY A 56 -14.94 6.65 6.44
C GLY A 56 -15.34 6.33 4.98
N ASN A 57 -16.61 6.01 4.76
CA ASN A 57 -17.16 5.71 3.43
C ASN A 57 -17.42 6.98 2.58
N SER A 58 -16.65 8.05 2.77
CA SER A 58 -16.83 9.29 2.02
C SER A 58 -16.37 9.12 0.57
N LYS A 59 -16.95 9.90 -0.35
CA LYS A 59 -16.56 9.87 -1.79
C LYS A 59 -15.06 10.14 -1.96
N ARG A 60 -14.50 11.08 -1.18
CA ARG A 60 -13.06 11.38 -1.14
C ARG A 60 -12.25 10.23 -0.56
N GLY A 61 -12.73 9.59 0.51
CA GLY A 61 -12.08 8.43 1.13
C GLY A 61 -11.97 7.23 0.20
N ILE A 62 -13.01 6.95 -0.59
CA ILE A 62 -13.00 5.86 -1.59
C ILE A 62 -11.98 6.16 -2.69
N VAL A 63 -11.94 7.40 -3.20
CA VAL A 63 -10.99 7.78 -4.25
C VAL A 63 -9.55 7.73 -3.75
N LEU A 64 -9.28 8.24 -2.55
CA LEU A 64 -7.95 8.13 -1.93
C LEU A 64 -7.57 6.67 -1.69
N TRP A 65 -8.48 5.85 -1.18
CA TRP A 65 -8.25 4.41 -1.02
C TRP A 65 -7.87 3.72 -2.32
N GLN A 66 -8.58 3.99 -3.42
CA GLN A 66 -8.26 3.45 -4.74
C GLN A 66 -6.90 3.94 -5.22
N ALA A 67 -6.62 5.24 -5.09
CA ALA A 67 -5.35 5.83 -5.48
C ALA A 67 -4.17 5.21 -4.71
N THR A 68 -4.30 5.02 -3.40
CA THR A 68 -3.25 4.39 -2.58
C THR A 68 -3.10 2.90 -2.90
N SER A 69 -4.19 2.19 -3.18
CA SER A 69 -4.13 0.79 -3.60
C SER A 69 -3.31 0.62 -4.88
N ILE A 70 -3.54 1.50 -5.86
CA ILE A 70 -2.80 1.52 -7.13
C ILE A 70 -1.34 1.95 -6.91
N ALA A 71 -1.10 2.96 -6.08
CA ALA A 71 0.24 3.44 -5.75
C ALA A 71 1.07 2.34 -5.06
N LEU A 72 0.47 1.60 -4.13
CA LEU A 72 1.12 0.46 -3.45
C LEU A 72 1.55 -0.60 -4.46
N ILE A 73 0.67 -1.01 -5.37
CA ILE A 73 0.98 -1.99 -6.41
C ILE A 73 2.12 -1.48 -7.30
N ARG A 74 2.10 -0.19 -7.69
CA ARG A 74 3.18 0.42 -8.49
C ARG A 74 4.52 0.43 -7.75
N VAL A 75 4.55 0.82 -6.48
CA VAL A 75 5.79 0.86 -5.70
C VAL A 75 6.34 -0.54 -5.48
N VAL A 76 5.48 -1.53 -5.21
CA VAL A 76 5.89 -2.94 -5.09
C VAL A 76 6.50 -3.45 -6.40
N TRP A 77 5.84 -3.18 -7.53
CA TRP A 77 6.36 -3.58 -8.85
C TRP A 77 7.68 -2.89 -9.17
N TRP A 78 7.80 -1.59 -8.86
CA TRP A 78 9.03 -0.83 -9.09
C TRP A 78 10.20 -1.29 -8.21
N GLU A 79 9.95 -1.57 -6.93
CA GLU A 79 10.96 -2.09 -6.01
C GLU A 79 11.46 -3.48 -6.47
N ARG A 80 10.55 -4.35 -6.95
CA ARG A 80 10.92 -5.64 -7.54
C ARG A 80 11.84 -5.47 -8.76
N ASN A 81 11.49 -4.58 -9.68
CA ASN A 81 12.32 -4.31 -10.84
C ASN A 81 13.67 -3.71 -10.44
N THR A 82 13.68 -2.75 -9.51
CA THR A 82 14.92 -2.12 -9.04
C THR A 82 15.85 -3.14 -8.38
N ARG A 83 15.32 -4.12 -7.63
CA ARG A 83 16.14 -5.19 -7.05
C ARG A 83 16.73 -6.12 -8.10
N ILE A 84 15.98 -6.45 -9.14
CA ILE A 84 16.47 -7.30 -10.24
C ILE A 84 17.56 -6.60 -11.07
N PHE A 85 17.46 -5.28 -11.25
CA PHE A 85 18.37 -4.53 -12.12
C PHE A 85 19.51 -3.79 -11.40
N GLU A 86 19.30 -3.36 -10.16
CA GLU A 86 20.23 -2.48 -9.43
C GLU A 86 20.72 -3.06 -8.09
N ASP A 87 20.20 -4.22 -7.65
CA ASP A 87 20.55 -4.90 -6.38
C ASP A 87 20.55 -4.00 -5.13
N LYS A 88 19.81 -2.89 -5.18
CA LYS A 88 19.68 -1.94 -4.08
C LYS A 88 18.38 -2.17 -3.31
N THR A 89 18.50 -2.26 -1.99
CA THR A 89 17.34 -2.30 -1.10
C THR A 89 17.02 -0.89 -0.62
N ARG A 90 15.83 -0.37 -0.94
CA ARG A 90 15.38 0.94 -0.43
C ARG A 90 14.80 0.82 0.98
N ASN A 91 14.98 1.88 1.78
CA ASN A 91 14.37 2.01 3.10
C ASN A 91 12.83 2.02 2.97
N SER A 92 12.12 1.37 3.90
CA SER A 92 10.66 1.37 3.95
C SER A 92 10.05 2.77 4.08
N GLU A 93 10.75 3.73 4.69
CA GLU A 93 10.29 5.13 4.75
C GLU A 93 10.24 5.76 3.37
N PHE A 94 11.27 5.57 2.55
CA PHE A 94 11.29 6.09 1.18
C PHE A 94 10.20 5.45 0.30
N LEU A 95 9.93 4.16 0.52
CA LEU A 95 8.82 3.46 -0.15
C LEU A 95 7.47 4.04 0.29
N TRP A 96 7.30 4.33 1.58
CA TRP A 96 6.10 4.96 2.10
C TRP A 96 5.89 6.38 1.54
N ASP A 97 6.93 7.21 1.54
CA ASP A 97 6.87 8.56 0.96
C ASP A 97 6.51 8.52 -0.53
N SER A 98 7.05 7.54 -1.27
CA SER A 98 6.69 7.32 -2.67
C SER A 98 5.22 6.94 -2.85
N ILE A 99 4.68 6.07 -1.97
CA ILE A 99 3.27 5.68 -1.96
C ILE A 99 2.39 6.90 -1.67
N VAL A 100 2.73 7.69 -0.64
CA VAL A 100 1.98 8.88 -0.24
C VAL A 100 1.99 9.91 -1.37
N PHE A 101 3.16 10.19 -1.95
CA PHE A 101 3.30 11.12 -3.06
C PHE A 101 2.44 10.71 -4.27
N LEU A 102 2.54 9.46 -4.70
CA LEU A 102 1.75 8.94 -5.81
C LEU A 102 0.26 9.02 -5.49
N ALA A 103 -0.18 8.50 -4.34
CA ALA A 103 -1.58 8.50 -3.95
C ALA A 103 -2.18 9.92 -3.91
N SER A 104 -1.45 10.88 -3.33
CA SER A 104 -1.88 12.29 -3.29
C SER A 104 -1.93 12.91 -4.69
N LEU A 105 -0.98 12.60 -5.57
CA LEU A 105 -0.99 13.08 -6.96
C LEU A 105 -2.20 12.53 -7.73
N TRP A 106 -2.47 11.23 -7.62
CA TRP A 106 -3.63 10.60 -8.24
C TRP A 106 -4.96 11.14 -7.69
N ALA A 107 -5.03 11.38 -6.37
CA ALA A 107 -6.20 11.98 -5.74
C ALA A 107 -6.43 13.43 -6.18
N PHE A 108 -5.35 14.21 -6.28
CA PHE A 108 -5.35 15.61 -6.75
C PHE A 108 -5.84 15.72 -8.20
N CYS A 109 -5.46 14.79 -9.07
CA CYS A 109 -5.96 14.72 -10.44
C CYS A 109 -7.45 14.31 -10.53
N SER A 110 -8.08 13.88 -9.44
CA SER A 110 -9.49 13.49 -9.44
C SER A 110 -10.43 14.68 -9.21
N LYS A 111 -11.65 14.57 -9.76
CA LYS A 111 -12.71 15.57 -9.54
C LYS A 111 -13.13 15.70 -8.07
N ALA A 112 -12.88 14.69 -7.23
CA ALA A 112 -13.30 14.67 -5.84
C ALA A 112 -12.52 15.66 -4.94
N PHE A 113 -11.32 16.05 -5.36
CA PHE A 113 -10.41 16.95 -4.63
C PHE A 113 -10.24 18.31 -5.31
N LYS A 114 -11.18 18.69 -6.19
CA LYS A 114 -11.13 19.98 -6.88
C LYS A 114 -11.15 21.13 -5.86
N GLY A 115 -10.10 21.96 -5.86
CA GLY A 115 -9.93 23.08 -4.93
C GLY A 115 -9.11 22.76 -3.68
N THR A 116 -8.70 21.50 -3.46
CA THR A 116 -7.78 21.15 -2.36
C THR A 116 -6.34 21.16 -2.88
N PRO A 117 -5.43 21.92 -2.25
CA PRO A 117 -4.03 21.93 -2.68
C PRO A 117 -3.32 20.63 -2.32
N LEU A 118 -2.38 20.20 -3.17
CA LEU A 118 -1.69 18.91 -3.05
C LEU A 118 -0.97 18.71 -1.70
N ASN A 119 -0.38 19.77 -1.16
CA ASN A 119 0.32 19.74 0.13
C ASN A 119 -0.60 19.33 1.29
N VAL A 120 -1.85 19.80 1.29
CA VAL A 120 -2.86 19.44 2.30
C VAL A 120 -3.24 17.96 2.13
N ILE A 121 -3.38 17.49 0.89
CA ILE A 121 -3.61 16.07 0.59
C ILE A 121 -2.39 15.22 0.92
N GLN A 122 -1.17 15.74 1.04
CA GLN A 122 0.00 14.94 1.47
C GLN A 122 0.10 14.85 2.99
N LEU A 123 -0.19 15.95 3.68
CA LEU A 123 -0.04 16.05 5.14
C LEU A 123 -1.13 15.25 5.87
N ASP A 124 -2.41 15.48 5.54
CA ASP A 124 -3.52 14.92 6.31
C ASP A 124 -4.62 14.35 5.41
N TRP A 125 -4.58 13.03 5.24
CA TRP A 125 -5.59 12.33 4.45
C TRP A 125 -6.93 12.21 5.17
N ILE A 126 -6.94 12.25 6.51
CA ILE A 126 -8.15 12.12 7.31
C ILE A 126 -8.93 13.43 7.21
N ALA A 127 -8.26 14.56 7.46
CA ALA A 127 -8.88 15.88 7.40
C ALA A 127 -9.51 16.19 6.02
N VAL A 128 -8.91 15.70 4.94
CA VAL A 128 -9.45 15.94 3.58
C VAL A 128 -10.64 15.02 3.26
N CYS A 129 -10.73 13.87 3.94
CA CYS A 129 -11.79 12.89 3.75
C CYS A 129 -12.98 13.06 4.68
N THR A 130 -12.83 13.81 5.77
CA THR A 130 -13.93 14.30 6.60
C THR A 130 -14.69 15.42 5.85
N PRO A 131 -16.03 15.37 5.83
CA PRO A 131 -16.86 16.38 5.18
C PRO A 131 -16.79 17.74 5.88
#